data_AF-A0A3M3AWG9-F1
#
_entry.id   AF-A0A3M3AWG9-F1
#
_cell.length_a   1.000
_cell.length_b   1.000
_cell.length_c   1.000
_cell.angle_alpha   90.00
_cell.angle_beta   90.00
_cell.angle_gamma   90.00
#
_symmetry.space_group_name_H-M   'P 1'
#
loop_
_entity.id
_entity.type
_entity.pdbx_description
1 polymer ?
#
loop_
_entity_poly.entity_id
_entity_poly.type
_entity_poly.pdbx_seq_one_letter_code
_entity_poly.pdbx_strand_id
1 'polypeptide(L)'
;DIRIVSLTITEGGYCIDDSNGQFMAHLPQIQHDLANPNQPKTVFGFLCAALARRRAEGTPAFTLMSCDNLPHNGAVTRKALLTFAALRDA
;
A
#
# COMPACT_ATOMS: atom_id res chain seq x y z
N ASP A 1 -2.86 17.75 11.68
CA ASP A 1 -3.76 16.59 11.53
C ASP A 1 -3.68 16.08 10.09
N ILE A 2 -3.57 14.76 9.90
CA ILE A 2 -3.48 14.11 8.58
C ILE A 2 -4.68 13.17 8.42
N ARG A 3 -5.53 13.47 7.42
CA ARG A 3 -6.78 12.76 7.14
C ARG A 3 -6.84 12.15 5.74
N ILE A 4 -5.95 12.56 4.84
CA ILE A 4 -5.82 12.04 3.47
C ILE A 4 -4.33 11.86 3.16
N VAL A 5 -4.00 10.75 2.51
CA VAL A 5 -2.70 10.54 1.86
C VAL A 5 -2.97 10.31 0.37
N SER A 6 -2.45 11.20 -0.48
CA SER A 6 -2.60 11.12 -1.94
C SER A 6 -1.39 10.46 -2.60
N LEU A 7 -1.60 9.76 -3.71
CA LEU A 7 -0.57 9.03 -4.46
C LEU A 7 -0.46 9.53 -5.91
N THR A 8 0.77 9.77 -6.34
CA THR A 8 1.17 9.95 -7.75
C THR A 8 2.47 9.15 -7.95
N ILE A 9 2.34 7.83 -7.92
CA ILE A 9 3.44 6.86 -7.87
C ILE A 9 3.68 6.18 -9.22
N THR A 10 3.06 6.67 -10.29
CA THR A 10 3.00 6.10 -11.64
C THR A 10 2.17 4.82 -11.71
N GLU A 11 1.78 4.43 -12.92
CA GLU A 11 1.02 3.22 -13.21
C GLU A 11 1.73 1.96 -12.65
N GLY A 12 3.05 1.89 -12.81
CA GLY A 12 3.88 0.79 -12.30
C GLY A 12 4.09 0.80 -10.79
N GLY A 13 3.75 1.88 -10.09
CA GLY A 13 3.94 2.02 -8.65
C GLY A 13 3.03 1.11 -7.81
N TYR A 14 1.92 0.64 -8.40
CA TYR A 14 0.93 -0.18 -7.70
C TYR A 14 1.31 -1.65 -7.57
N CYS A 15 2.38 -2.09 -8.26
CA CYS A 15 2.86 -3.47 -8.24
C CYS A 15 1.76 -4.49 -8.58
N ILE A 16 0.85 -4.14 -9.49
CA ILE A 16 -0.17 -5.03 -10.04
C ILE A 16 0.31 -5.49 -11.42
N ASP A 17 0.19 -6.79 -11.69
CA ASP A 17 0.41 -7.38 -13.00
C ASP A 17 -0.80 -7.15 -13.89
N ASP A 18 -0.63 -6.39 -14.98
CA ASP A 18 -1.73 -6.04 -15.90
C ASP A 18 -2.33 -7.26 -16.61
N SER A 19 -1.59 -8.37 -16.74
CA SER A 19 -2.06 -9.56 -17.46
C SER A 19 -3.07 -10.39 -16.66
N ASN A 20 -2.93 -10.42 -15.33
CA ASN A 20 -3.73 -11.27 -14.44
C ASN A 20 -4.34 -10.50 -13.25
N GLY A 21 -4.05 -9.21 -13.15
CA GLY A 21 -4.49 -8.30 -12.09
C GLY A 21 -3.92 -8.61 -10.72
N GLN A 22 -2.90 -9.47 -10.57
CA GLN A 22 -2.40 -9.90 -9.27
C GLN A 22 -1.34 -8.95 -8.72
N PHE A 23 -1.26 -8.86 -7.39
CA PHE A 23 -0.19 -8.13 -6.73
C PHE A 23 1.12 -8.90 -6.82
N MET A 24 2.19 -8.24 -7.26
CA MET A 24 3.51 -8.83 -7.47
C MET A 24 4.26 -8.96 -6.14
N ALA A 25 3.80 -9.85 -5.27
CA ALA A 25 4.36 -10.06 -3.94
C ALA A 25 5.84 -10.48 -3.94
N HIS A 26 6.30 -11.12 -5.01
CA HIS A 26 7.66 -11.63 -5.16
C HIS A 26 8.73 -10.53 -5.38
N LEU A 27 8.33 -9.27 -5.62
CA LEU A 27 9.27 -8.18 -5.87
C LEU A 27 10.21 -7.97 -4.66
N PRO A 28 11.53 -7.76 -4.87
CA PRO A 28 12.49 -7.65 -3.78
C PRO A 28 12.16 -6.57 -2.74
N GLN A 29 11.65 -5.43 -3.18
CA GLN A 29 11.23 -4.33 -2.30
C GLN A 29 9.98 -4.67 -1.48
N ILE A 30 9.08 -5.49 -2.01
CA ILE A 30 7.90 -5.96 -1.27
C ILE A 30 8.33 -6.97 -0.21
N GLN A 31 9.20 -7.92 -0.58
CA GLN A 31 9.79 -8.87 0.37
C GLN A 31 10.59 -8.18 1.48
N HIS A 32 11.35 -7.12 1.14
CA HIS A 32 12.03 -6.29 2.14
C HIS A 32 11.06 -5.74 3.16
N ASP A 33 9.95 -5.14 2.72
CA ASP A 33 8.96 -4.51 3.59
C ASP A 33 8.18 -5.51 4.44
N LEU A 34 7.91 -6.71 3.91
CA LEU A 34 7.31 -7.81 4.67
C LEU A 34 8.25 -8.29 5.79
N ALA A 35 9.55 -8.43 5.50
CA ALA A 35 10.54 -8.86 6.48
C ALA A 35 10.91 -7.75 7.50
N ASN A 36 10.79 -6.47 7.11
CA ASN A 36 11.20 -5.32 7.91
C ASN A 36 10.06 -4.30 8.07
N PRO A 37 8.93 -4.65 8.72
CA PRO A 37 7.73 -3.81 8.75
C PRO A 37 7.91 -2.45 9.46
N ASN A 38 8.95 -2.33 10.30
CA ASN A 38 9.31 -1.08 10.98
C ASN A 38 10.32 -0.23 10.19
N GLN A 39 10.87 -0.74 9.08
CA GLN A 39 11.81 -0.04 8.20
C GLN A 39 11.41 -0.24 6.72
N PRO A 40 10.19 0.16 6.33
CA PRO A 40 9.70 -0.03 4.98
C PRO A 40 10.40 0.90 3.98
N LYS A 41 10.40 0.48 2.72
CA LYS A 41 10.93 1.21 1.56
C LYS A 41 9.84 1.53 0.54
N THR A 42 8.78 0.73 0.48
CA THR A 42 7.68 0.92 -0.48
C THR A 42 6.55 1.73 0.12
N VAL A 43 5.71 2.29 -0.75
CA VAL A 43 4.49 3.00 -0.33
C VAL A 43 3.59 2.10 0.52
N PHE A 44 3.45 0.81 0.20
CA PHE A 44 2.59 -0.11 0.95
C PHE A 44 3.11 -0.35 2.36
N GLY A 45 4.43 -0.56 2.49
CA GLY A 45 5.06 -0.70 3.80
C GLY A 45 4.86 0.54 4.66
N PHE A 46 5.10 1.74 4.12
CA PHE A 46 4.86 2.99 4.84
C PHE A 46 3.40 3.17 5.25
N LEU A 47 2.46 2.92 4.33
CA LEU A 47 1.03 3.06 4.60
C LEU A 47 0.56 2.08 5.69
N CYS A 48 0.97 0.82 5.63
CA CYS A 48 0.62 -0.16 6.65
C CYS A 48 1.30 0.14 8.00
N ALA A 49 2.54 0.62 8.02
CA ALA A 49 3.22 1.04 9.25
C ALA A 49 2.52 2.24 9.90
N ALA A 50 2.15 3.25 9.10
CA ALA A 50 1.43 4.43 9.57
C ALA A 50 0.03 4.08 10.10
N LEU A 51 -0.73 3.25 9.39
CA LEU A 51 -2.06 2.81 9.83
C LEU A 51 -1.99 1.97 11.11
N ALA A 52 -1.01 1.07 11.22
CA ALA A 52 -0.79 0.28 12.44
C ALA A 52 -0.48 1.18 13.65
N ARG A 53 0.42 2.16 13.47
CA ARG A 53 0.76 3.14 14.51
C ARG A 53 -0.46 3.96 14.93
N ARG A 54 -1.22 4.50 13.98
CA ARG A 54 -2.45 5.27 14.27
C ARG A 54 -3.46 4.45 15.05
N ARG A 55 -3.65 3.17 14.68
CA ARG A 55 -4.52 2.25 15.41
C ARG A 55 -4.05 2.05 16.85
N ALA A 56 -2.75 1.86 17.09
CA ALA A 56 -2.19 1.69 18.43
C ALA A 56 -2.33 2.96 19.31
N GLU A 57 -2.27 4.14 18.69
CA GLU A 57 -2.41 5.44 19.36
C GLU A 57 -3.88 5.91 19.46
N GLY A 58 -4.86 5.11 19.01
CA GLY A 58 -6.28 5.50 19.01
C GLY A 58 -6.62 6.63 18.02
N THR A 59 -5.75 6.91 17.06
CA THR A 59 -5.95 7.95 16.04
C THR A 59 -6.74 7.38 14.85
N PRO A 60 -7.81 8.03 14.36
CA PRO A 60 -8.59 7.55 13.21
C PRO A 60 -7.76 7.34 11.94
N ALA A 61 -8.16 6.42 11.07
CA ALA A 61 -7.48 6.21 9.77
C ALA A 61 -7.56 7.45 8.84
N PHE A 62 -6.72 7.46 7.81
CA PHE A 62 -6.80 8.43 6.71
C PHE A 62 -7.38 7.78 5.45
N THR A 63 -7.97 8.59 4.57
CA THR A 63 -8.34 8.17 3.22
C THR A 63 -7.11 8.06 2.33
N LEU A 64 -7.05 7.02 1.52
CA LEU A 64 -6.08 6.92 0.42
C LEU A 64 -6.71 7.41 -0.88
N MET A 65 -6.06 8.39 -1.50
CA MET A 65 -6.55 9.04 -2.72
C MET A 65 -5.53 8.89 -3.84
N SER A 66 -5.76 7.94 -4.75
CA SER A 66 -4.97 7.84 -5.96
C SER A 66 -5.23 9.00 -6.91
N CYS A 67 -4.16 9.62 -7.39
CA CYS A 67 -4.17 10.63 -8.45
C CYS A 67 -3.46 10.14 -9.72
N ASP A 68 -3.01 8.88 -9.76
CA ASP A 68 -2.42 8.27 -10.96
C ASP A 68 -3.46 7.96 -12.03
N ASN A 69 -2.98 7.95 -13.28
CA ASN A 69 -3.77 7.73 -14.50
C ASN A 69 -4.06 6.25 -14.75
N LEU A 70 -4.85 5.64 -13.86
CA LEU A 70 -5.28 4.25 -13.97
C LEU A 70 -6.82 4.17 -14.02
N PRO A 71 -7.39 3.29 -14.86
CA PRO A 71 -8.80 2.93 -14.73
C PRO A 71 -9.07 2.39 -13.32
N HIS A 72 -10.12 2.89 -12.68
CA HIS A 72 -10.50 2.48 -11.33
C HIS A 72 -9.34 2.58 -10.31
N ASN A 73 -8.51 3.63 -10.41
CA ASN A 73 -7.29 3.80 -9.61
C ASN A 73 -7.48 3.61 -8.08
N GLY A 74 -8.62 4.02 -7.52
CA GLY A 74 -8.97 3.75 -6.12
C GLY A 74 -9.17 2.26 -5.82
N ALA A 75 -9.78 1.50 -6.73
CA ALA A 75 -9.93 0.05 -6.60
C ALA A 75 -8.58 -0.68 -6.73
N VAL A 76 -7.71 -0.22 -7.64
CA VAL A 76 -6.33 -0.72 -7.77
C VAL A 76 -5.54 -0.49 -6.48
N THR A 77 -5.60 0.73 -5.95
CA THR A 77 -4.98 1.10 -4.66
C THR A 77 -5.48 0.21 -3.53
N ARG A 78 -6.80 0.02 -3.44
CA ARG A 78 -7.43 -0.85 -2.43
C ARG A 78 -6.95 -2.29 -2.55
N LYS A 79 -6.91 -2.85 -3.77
CA LYS A 79 -6.48 -4.23 -4.01
C LYS A 79 -5.01 -4.44 -3.61
N ALA A 80 -4.12 -3.57 -4.07
CA ALA A 80 -2.70 -3.66 -3.78
C ALA A 80 -2.42 -3.58 -2.27
N LEU A 81 -2.99 -2.56 -1.59
CA LEU A 81 -2.78 -2.38 -0.15
C LEU A 81 -3.34 -3.53 0.68
N LEU A 82 -4.57 -4.00 0.38
CA LEU A 82 -5.16 -5.10 1.13
C LEU A 82 -4.40 -6.41 0.91
N THR A 83 -3.88 -6.65 -0.30
CA THR A 83 -3.08 -7.84 -0.57
C THR A 83 -1.75 -7.79 0.19
N PHE A 84 -1.06 -6.65 0.18
CA PHE A 84 0.16 -6.47 0.97
C PHE A 84 -0.11 -6.62 2.48
N ALA A 85 -1.19 -6.03 3.00
CA ALA A 85 -1.56 -6.15 4.41
C ALA A 85 -1.87 -7.61 4.79
N ALA A 86 -2.60 -8.35 3.95
CA ALA A 86 -2.89 -9.76 4.19
C ALA A 86 -1.62 -10.63 4.24
N LEU A 87 -0.61 -10.33 3.41
CA LEU A 87 0.69 -11.03 3.45
C LEU A 87 1.51 -10.70 4.69
N ARG A 88 1.39 -9.47 5.21
CA ARG A 88 2.08 -9.04 6.44
C ARG A 88 1.48 -9.68 7.69
N ASP A 89 0.17 -9.89 7.69
CA ASP A 89 -0.57 -10.43 8.84
C ASP A 89 -0.68 -11.97 8.82
N ALA A 90 -0.12 -12.64 7.81
CA ALA A 90 -0.05 -14.09 7.67
C ALA A 90 1.12 -14.68 8.47
#